data_AF-A0A8B8UPG0-F1
#
_entry.id   AF-A0A8B8UPG0-F1
#
_cell.length_a   1.000
_cell.length_b   1.000
_cell.length_c   1.000
_cell.angle_alpha   90.00
_cell.angle_beta   90.00
_cell.angle_gamma   90.00
#
_symmetry.space_group_name_H-M   'P 1'
#
loop_
_entity.id
_entity.type
_entity.pdbx_description
1 polymer ?
#
loop_
_entity_poly.entity_id
_entity_poly.type
_entity_poly.pdbx_seq_one_letter_code
_entity_poly.pdbx_strand_id
1 'polypeptide(L)'
;MSYSVDTFTDYILFFGSSSLVGKGALENLLDINFYIKNVSDIQGKLDSLTEIKGDVVLNKHVFCVNRRSIAEEKSFMKTIDYINMRSVTWKGGRYYLRSRKEKDTEKRAPSPNTFCYDAFEEGFIKNTTEEKGNDNFSFTYNQKQFSYALHYACGKEKGLGIIYNFTVTQMIIPRSENWPRLLSRIFSGTRKLEKFDTNNKTYVPGKNLPNLCDIRTMVCSLGSTSARVRKTQVPNSFADYYLPFTLAQEFTNTTDKKLVVITAFNNDFLSKTFEYFRTKAKLENDLDESLPNKLKELVILRPGPMCGQHGNPINVGLGQENSNLLEKILYYPRYLLVYKKQYIGEVRRVGLRTKLSEIIASSIYRMPGSALLGYAVPVSKVSYVASLMAIERKSKEAGPKLEVISSYQIDMIA
;
A
#
# COMPACT_ATOMS: atom_id res chain seq x y z
N MET A 1 -6.70 -30.23 24.61
CA MET A 1 -7.82 -29.80 23.74
C MET A 1 -7.26 -28.79 22.76
N SER A 2 -7.25 -29.12 21.46
CA SER A 2 -6.82 -28.21 20.39
C SER A 2 -7.91 -27.16 20.19
N TYR A 3 -7.66 -25.90 20.53
CA TYR A 3 -8.53 -24.80 20.13
C TYR A 3 -8.36 -24.62 18.61
N SER A 4 -9.37 -24.96 17.83
CA SER A 4 -9.37 -24.68 16.39
C SER A 4 -9.47 -23.17 16.19
N VAL A 5 -8.47 -22.59 15.52
CA VAL A 5 -8.37 -21.16 15.20
C VAL A 5 -8.70 -20.98 13.72
N ASP A 6 -9.73 -20.20 13.42
CA ASP A 6 -10.11 -19.90 12.04
C ASP A 6 -9.12 -18.89 11.46
N THR A 7 -8.26 -19.33 10.55
CA THR A 7 -7.15 -18.51 10.02
C THR A 7 -7.37 -18.19 8.54
N PHE A 8 -7.30 -16.90 8.21
CA PHE A 8 -7.34 -16.39 6.85
C PHE A 8 -6.04 -15.66 6.53
N THR A 9 -5.46 -15.93 5.36
CA THR A 9 -4.24 -15.27 4.92
C THR A 9 -4.47 -14.59 3.57
N ASP A 10 -4.24 -13.28 3.52
CA ASP A 10 -4.28 -12.49 2.29
C ASP A 10 -2.86 -12.05 1.91
N TYR A 11 -2.51 -12.30 0.65
CA TYR A 11 -1.24 -11.85 0.05
C TYR A 11 -1.51 -10.77 -0.98
N ILE A 12 -0.79 -9.65 -0.87
CA ILE A 12 -0.82 -8.52 -1.81
C ILE A 12 0.59 -8.30 -2.36
N LEU A 13 0.71 -8.24 -3.67
CA LEU A 13 1.93 -7.82 -4.35
C LEU A 13 1.87 -6.32 -4.67
N PHE A 14 2.87 -5.56 -4.28
CA PHE A 14 2.86 -4.10 -4.36
C PHE A 14 4.08 -3.58 -5.15
N PHE A 15 3.80 -2.88 -6.25
CA PHE A 15 4.80 -2.14 -7.02
C PHE A 15 4.59 -0.63 -6.90
N GLY A 16 5.70 0.09 -6.70
CA GLY A 16 5.69 1.56 -6.57
C GLY A 16 5.40 2.06 -5.15
N SER A 17 5.63 1.25 -4.11
CA SER A 17 5.40 1.62 -2.70
C SER A 17 6.15 2.88 -2.22
N SER A 18 7.18 3.32 -2.94
CA SER A 18 7.90 4.59 -2.69
C SER A 18 7.37 5.80 -3.48
N SER A 19 6.35 5.61 -4.31
CA SER A 19 5.69 6.71 -5.03
C SER A 19 4.83 7.53 -4.08
N LEU A 20 4.42 8.74 -4.50
CA LEU A 20 3.61 9.64 -3.68
C LEU A 20 2.29 8.98 -3.23
N VAL A 21 1.57 8.35 -4.17
CA VAL A 21 0.34 7.58 -3.87
C VAL A 21 0.67 6.24 -3.23
N GLY A 22 1.71 5.56 -3.71
CA GLY A 22 2.09 4.21 -3.26
C GLY A 22 2.49 4.16 -1.79
N LYS A 23 3.19 5.19 -1.29
CA LYS A 23 3.54 5.31 0.14
C LYS A 23 2.28 5.35 1.00
N GLY A 24 1.35 6.26 0.68
CA GLY A 24 0.10 6.37 1.43
C GLY A 24 -0.77 5.12 1.33
N ALA A 25 -0.77 4.44 0.16
CA ALA A 25 -1.53 3.22 -0.02
C ALA A 25 -0.96 2.06 0.81
N LEU A 26 0.38 1.93 0.87
CA LEU A 26 1.03 0.98 1.77
C LEU A 26 0.73 1.28 3.23
N GLU A 27 0.82 2.56 3.65
CA GLU A 27 0.49 2.99 5.01
C GLU A 27 -0.96 2.62 5.39
N ASN A 28 -1.92 2.78 4.48
CA ASN A 28 -3.32 2.38 4.72
C ASN A 28 -3.50 0.86 4.77
N LEU A 29 -2.82 0.09 3.92
CA LEU A 29 -2.89 -1.39 3.93
C LEU A 29 -2.30 -2.01 5.21
N LEU A 30 -1.48 -1.24 5.93
CA LEU A 30 -0.84 -1.61 7.18
C LEU A 30 -1.50 -0.96 8.41
N ASP A 31 -2.56 -0.16 8.22
CA ASP A 31 -3.25 0.55 9.29
C ASP A 31 -4.47 -0.22 9.79
N ILE A 32 -4.49 -0.62 11.06
CA ILE A 32 -5.66 -1.28 11.65
C ILE A 32 -6.94 -0.44 11.55
N ASN A 33 -6.83 0.89 11.65
CA ASN A 33 -7.97 1.80 11.56
C ASN A 33 -8.62 1.76 10.17
N PHE A 34 -7.83 1.43 9.14
CA PHE A 34 -8.35 1.25 7.79
C PHE A 34 -9.29 0.04 7.71
N TYR A 35 -8.93 -1.09 8.32
CA TYR A 35 -9.72 -2.32 8.27
C TYR A 35 -10.98 -2.26 9.13
N ILE A 36 -10.91 -1.66 10.33
CA ILE A 36 -12.08 -1.53 11.21
C ILE A 36 -13.10 -0.50 10.70
N LYS A 37 -12.66 0.47 9.88
CA LYS A 37 -13.54 1.40 9.16
C LYS A 37 -14.18 0.72 7.95
N ASN A 38 -13.43 -0.12 7.24
CA ASN A 38 -13.85 -0.80 6.01
C ASN A 38 -14.07 -2.30 6.26
N VAL A 39 -15.19 -2.62 6.89
CA VAL A 39 -15.49 -3.98 7.39
C VAL A 39 -15.81 -5.02 6.30
N SER A 40 -15.84 -4.67 5.01
CA SER A 40 -16.23 -5.60 3.94
C SER A 40 -15.32 -6.82 3.86
N ASP A 41 -14.00 -6.64 4.05
CA ASP A 41 -13.04 -7.74 4.06
C ASP A 41 -13.30 -8.73 5.21
N ILE A 42 -13.50 -8.23 6.44
CA ILE A 42 -13.76 -9.10 7.57
C ILE A 42 -15.16 -9.73 7.50
N GLN A 43 -16.15 -8.96 7.05
CA GLN A 43 -17.52 -9.44 6.87
C GLN A 43 -17.55 -10.63 5.91
N GLY A 44 -16.89 -10.51 4.75
CA GLY A 44 -16.83 -11.60 3.77
C GLY A 44 -16.12 -12.87 4.27
N LYS A 45 -15.22 -12.76 5.26
CA LYS A 45 -14.58 -13.91 5.91
C LYS A 45 -15.46 -14.54 6.97
N LEU A 46 -16.10 -13.71 7.81
CA LEU A 46 -17.09 -14.19 8.77
C LEU A 46 -18.22 -14.92 8.05
N ASP A 47 -18.77 -14.33 6.99
CA ASP A 47 -19.83 -14.93 6.15
C ASP A 47 -19.44 -16.28 5.54
N SER A 48 -18.14 -16.57 5.41
CA SER A 48 -17.64 -17.85 4.89
C SER A 48 -17.52 -18.96 5.94
N LEU A 49 -17.56 -18.60 7.23
CA LEU A 49 -17.51 -19.56 8.32
C LEU A 49 -18.90 -20.16 8.54
N THR A 50 -18.98 -21.33 9.19
CA THR A 50 -20.25 -21.92 9.65
C THR A 50 -20.36 -21.88 11.17
N GLU A 51 -19.22 -21.87 11.86
CA GLU A 51 -19.07 -21.81 13.31
C GLU A 51 -17.78 -21.06 13.65
N ILE A 52 -17.73 -20.42 14.83
CA ILE A 52 -16.51 -19.79 15.35
C ILE A 52 -16.20 -20.43 16.70
N LYS A 53 -15.12 -21.23 16.74
CA LYS A 53 -14.74 -22.02 17.92
C LYS A 53 -13.73 -21.31 18.83
N GLY A 54 -13.08 -20.26 18.33
CA GLY A 54 -12.07 -19.48 19.04
C GLY A 54 -11.89 -18.08 18.47
N ASP A 55 -10.67 -17.58 18.48
CA ASP A 55 -10.34 -16.31 17.82
C ASP A 55 -10.26 -16.51 16.30
N VAL A 56 -10.67 -15.48 15.55
CA VAL A 56 -10.50 -15.41 14.10
C VAL A 56 -9.19 -14.70 13.81
N VAL A 57 -8.26 -15.36 13.12
CA VAL A 57 -6.94 -14.80 12.79
C VAL A 57 -6.92 -14.35 11.32
N LEU A 58 -6.55 -13.09 11.11
CA LEU A 58 -6.45 -12.44 9.81
C LEU A 58 -4.98 -12.06 9.54
N ASN A 59 -4.28 -12.85 8.75
CA ASN A 59 -2.92 -12.57 8.31
C ASN A 59 -2.93 -11.74 7.03
N LYS A 60 -2.30 -10.57 7.08
CA LYS A 60 -2.20 -9.60 5.99
C LYS A 60 -0.73 -9.46 5.60
N HIS A 61 -0.39 -9.97 4.42
CA HIS A 61 0.98 -9.97 3.91
C HIS A 61 1.08 -9.06 2.68
N VAL A 62 1.93 -8.04 2.77
CA VAL A 62 2.21 -7.12 1.65
C VAL A 62 3.65 -7.28 1.21
N PHE A 63 3.84 -7.74 -0.03
CA PHE A 63 5.13 -7.91 -0.68
C PHE A 63 5.44 -6.70 -1.54
N CYS A 64 6.35 -5.83 -1.10
CA CYS A 64 6.75 -4.64 -1.83
C CYS A 64 8.01 -4.93 -2.66
N VAL A 65 8.00 -4.67 -3.96
CA VAL A 65 9.20 -4.75 -4.79
C VAL A 65 9.71 -3.34 -5.08
N ASN A 66 10.95 -3.06 -4.66
CA ASN A 66 11.56 -1.74 -4.74
C ASN A 66 12.98 -1.80 -5.29
N ARG A 67 13.44 -0.71 -5.94
CA ARG A 67 14.84 -0.61 -6.40
C ARG A 67 15.83 -0.35 -5.26
N ARG A 68 15.36 0.16 -4.12
CA ARG A 68 16.14 0.60 -2.96
C ARG A 68 15.33 0.34 -1.70
N SER A 69 16.02 0.17 -0.57
CA SER A 69 15.38 0.16 0.75
C SER A 69 14.65 1.49 0.99
N ILE A 70 13.43 1.40 1.51
CA ILE A 70 12.67 2.58 1.95
C ILE A 70 12.88 2.67 3.46
N ALA A 71 13.56 3.72 3.90
CA ALA A 71 13.62 4.06 5.32
C ALA A 71 12.20 4.39 5.79
N GLU A 72 11.60 3.47 6.55
CA GLU A 72 10.29 3.68 7.16
C GLU A 72 10.47 4.56 8.40
N GLU A 73 10.30 5.87 8.24
CA GLU A 73 10.49 6.87 9.30
C GLU A 73 9.42 6.81 10.39
N LYS A 74 8.31 6.10 10.17
CA LYS A 74 7.18 6.00 11.10
C LYS A 74 6.92 4.55 11.47
N SER A 75 6.58 4.31 12.74
CA SER A 75 5.97 3.05 13.15
C SER A 75 4.64 2.88 12.41
N PHE A 76 4.41 1.68 11.85
CA PHE A 76 3.10 1.32 11.30
C PHE A 76 2.06 1.10 12.39
N MET A 77 2.50 0.92 13.64
CA MET A 77 1.58 0.78 14.75
C MET A 77 0.90 2.13 15.02
N LYS A 78 -0.42 2.11 14.90
CA LYS A 78 -1.30 3.23 15.28
C LYS A 78 -2.18 2.85 16.45
N THR A 79 -2.53 3.88 17.23
CA THR A 79 -3.60 3.78 18.22
C THR A 79 -4.93 3.56 17.52
N ILE A 80 -5.75 2.70 18.10
CA ILE A 80 -7.06 2.34 17.58
C ILE A 80 -8.02 3.54 17.78
N ASP A 81 -8.65 4.01 16.69
CA ASP A 81 -9.65 5.08 16.69
C ASP A 81 -11.06 4.51 16.88
N TYR A 82 -11.55 4.51 18.13
CA TYR A 82 -12.87 4.00 18.51
C TYR A 82 -14.05 4.84 18.04
N ILE A 83 -13.84 6.01 17.45
CA ILE A 83 -14.92 6.94 17.09
C ILE A 83 -15.56 6.57 15.74
N ASN A 84 -14.76 6.11 14.77
CA ASN A 84 -15.18 5.96 13.38
C ASN A 84 -15.37 4.50 12.91
N MET A 85 -15.64 3.59 13.85
CA MET A 85 -15.71 2.15 13.56
C MET A 85 -17.08 1.71 13.06
N ARG A 86 -17.09 0.69 12.18
CA ARG A 86 -18.32 0.03 11.74
C ARG A 86 -18.52 -1.29 12.50
N SER A 87 -19.78 -1.67 12.69
CA SER A 87 -20.15 -2.98 13.25
C SER A 87 -19.98 -4.09 12.23
N VAL A 88 -19.69 -5.31 12.69
CA VAL A 88 -19.76 -6.54 11.88
C VAL A 88 -21.03 -7.31 12.21
N THR A 89 -21.60 -8.01 11.25
CA THR A 89 -22.79 -8.83 11.45
C THR A 89 -22.40 -10.31 11.40
N TRP A 90 -22.86 -11.11 12.35
CA TRP A 90 -22.59 -12.55 12.34
C TRP A 90 -23.78 -13.32 12.90
N LYS A 91 -24.28 -14.31 12.13
CA LYS A 91 -25.47 -15.12 12.47
C LYS A 91 -26.68 -14.29 12.95
N GLY A 92 -26.92 -13.13 12.35
CA GLY A 92 -28.00 -12.21 12.71
C GLY A 92 -27.68 -11.28 13.89
N GLY A 93 -26.61 -11.51 14.65
CA GLY A 93 -26.11 -10.62 15.69
C GLY A 93 -25.26 -9.49 15.12
N ARG A 94 -25.41 -8.28 15.66
CA ARG A 94 -24.59 -7.11 15.28
C ARG A 94 -23.55 -6.84 16.37
N TYR A 95 -22.29 -7.04 16.03
CA TYR A 95 -21.17 -6.92 16.94
C TYR A 95 -20.44 -5.59 16.77
N TYR A 96 -20.17 -4.93 17.89
CA TYR A 96 -19.44 -3.67 17.96
C TYR A 96 -18.10 -3.87 18.64
N LEU A 97 -17.07 -3.16 18.19
CA LEU A 97 -15.78 -3.20 18.87
C LEU A 97 -15.94 -2.61 20.28
N ARG A 98 -15.54 -3.36 21.31
CA ARG A 98 -15.54 -2.82 22.67
C ARG A 98 -14.38 -1.84 22.81
N SER A 99 -14.70 -0.57 23.12
CA SER A 99 -13.71 0.32 23.73
C SER A 99 -13.31 -0.28 25.06
N ARG A 100 -12.01 -0.41 25.33
CA ARG A 100 -11.52 -0.82 26.65
C ARG A 100 -11.92 0.27 27.66
N LYS A 101 -13.10 0.15 28.29
CA LYS A 101 -13.43 0.96 29.46
C LYS A 101 -12.53 0.45 30.58
N GLU A 102 -11.82 1.34 31.25
CA GLU A 102 -10.91 1.07 32.38
C GLU A 102 -11.53 0.28 33.55
N LYS A 103 -12.84 -0.01 33.52
CA LYS A 103 -13.59 -0.66 34.61
C LYS A 103 -13.82 -2.18 34.48
N ASP A 104 -13.40 -2.84 33.40
CA ASP A 104 -13.39 -4.31 33.33
C ASP A 104 -12.08 -4.88 33.92
N THR A 105 -11.70 -4.41 35.10
CA THR A 105 -10.60 -4.96 35.91
C THR A 105 -11.10 -6.07 36.82
N GLU A 106 -11.61 -7.16 36.25
CA GLU A 106 -11.23 -8.43 36.84
C GLU A 106 -9.75 -8.60 36.53
N LYS A 107 -8.93 -8.65 37.59
CA LYS A 107 -7.49 -8.96 37.51
C LYS A 107 -7.31 -10.38 36.98
N ARG A 108 -7.56 -10.60 35.69
CA ARG A 108 -6.62 -11.42 34.93
C ARG A 108 -5.32 -10.64 34.94
N ALA A 109 -4.22 -11.32 35.30
CA ALA A 109 -2.88 -10.81 35.06
C ALA A 109 -2.85 -10.14 33.69
N PRO A 110 -2.19 -8.98 33.51
CA PRO A 110 -2.18 -8.27 32.24
C PRO A 110 -1.74 -9.25 31.15
N SER A 111 -2.69 -9.86 30.45
CA SER A 111 -2.37 -10.59 29.24
C SER A 111 -2.12 -9.46 28.24
N PRO A 112 -0.91 -9.32 27.70
CA PRO A 112 -0.65 -8.36 26.66
C PRO A 112 -1.36 -8.86 25.41
N ASN A 113 -2.68 -8.66 25.31
CA ASN A 113 -3.44 -8.95 24.09
C ASN A 113 -3.11 -7.93 22.97
N THR A 114 -2.09 -7.11 23.17
CA THR A 114 -1.26 -6.58 22.09
C THR A 114 0.05 -7.35 22.17
N PHE A 115 0.17 -8.46 21.45
CA PHE A 115 1.46 -9.14 21.30
C PHE A 115 2.34 -8.25 20.42
N CYS A 116 3.14 -7.41 21.08
CA CYS A 116 4.07 -6.50 20.44
C CYS A 116 5.34 -7.29 20.08
N TYR A 117 5.40 -7.76 18.84
CA TYR A 117 6.66 -8.10 18.18
C TYR A 117 6.83 -7.13 17.03
N ASP A 118 7.55 -6.02 17.21
CA ASP A 118 8.11 -5.28 16.06
C ASP A 118 9.38 -6.02 15.65
N ALA A 119 9.17 -7.15 14.98
CA ALA A 119 10.24 -8.00 14.52
C ALA A 119 10.75 -7.45 13.18
N PHE A 120 11.83 -6.70 13.25
CA PHE A 120 12.59 -6.34 12.06
C PHE A 120 13.51 -7.50 11.68
N GLU A 121 13.41 -7.91 10.43
CA GLU A 121 14.23 -8.98 9.86
C GLU A 121 14.84 -8.51 8.55
N GLU A 122 16.16 -8.65 8.43
CA GLU A 122 16.87 -8.48 7.17
C GLU A 122 17.49 -9.80 6.73
N GLY A 123 17.59 -9.95 5.42
CA GLY A 123 18.15 -11.15 4.87
C GLY A 123 18.26 -11.13 3.35
N PHE A 124 18.46 -12.33 2.79
CA PHE A 124 18.62 -12.52 1.35
C PHE A 124 17.61 -13.51 0.80
N ILE A 125 17.25 -13.31 -0.46
CA ILE A 125 16.60 -14.32 -1.29
C ILE A 125 17.60 -14.73 -2.37
N LYS A 126 17.89 -16.03 -2.46
CA LYS A 126 18.83 -16.59 -3.43
C LYS A 126 18.28 -17.83 -4.12
N ASN A 127 18.92 -18.20 -5.23
CA ASN A 127 18.65 -19.46 -5.92
C ASN A 127 18.82 -20.66 -4.99
N THR A 128 18.03 -21.69 -5.25
CA THR A 128 18.15 -23.00 -4.62
C THR A 128 19.36 -23.67 -5.23
N THR A 129 20.03 -24.52 -4.47
CA THR A 129 21.23 -25.24 -4.91
C THR A 129 21.00 -26.05 -6.19
N GLU A 130 19.74 -26.44 -6.46
CA GLU A 130 19.30 -27.19 -7.64
C GLU A 130 19.11 -26.31 -8.91
N GLU A 131 18.98 -24.99 -8.77
CA GLU A 131 18.78 -24.06 -9.91
C GLU A 131 20.08 -23.45 -10.47
N LYS A 132 21.24 -24.01 -10.10
CA LYS A 132 22.58 -23.47 -10.43
C LYS A 132 22.93 -23.39 -11.93
N GLY A 133 22.02 -23.75 -12.84
CA GLY A 133 22.18 -23.63 -14.29
C GLY A 133 21.55 -22.39 -14.95
N ASN A 134 20.63 -21.68 -14.26
CA ASN A 134 19.88 -20.54 -14.83
C ASN A 134 20.12 -19.25 -14.02
N ASP A 135 20.75 -18.24 -14.65
CA ASP A 135 20.98 -16.87 -14.15
C ASP A 135 20.82 -16.71 -12.63
N ASN A 136 21.95 -16.78 -11.93
CA ASN A 136 22.01 -16.58 -10.48
C ASN A 136 21.44 -15.22 -10.10
N PHE A 137 20.40 -15.21 -9.26
CA PHE A 137 19.92 -14.00 -8.62
C PHE A 137 20.06 -14.10 -7.10
N SER A 138 20.49 -12.98 -6.50
CA SER A 138 20.53 -12.77 -5.06
C SER A 138 20.16 -11.31 -4.80
N PHE A 139 19.24 -11.07 -3.88
CA PHE A 139 18.85 -9.73 -3.49
C PHE A 139 18.43 -9.67 -2.03
N THR A 140 18.51 -8.48 -1.44
CA THR A 140 18.17 -8.25 -0.04
C THR A 140 16.67 -8.07 0.15
N TYR A 141 16.18 -8.42 1.34
CA TYR A 141 14.85 -8.05 1.79
C TYR A 141 14.88 -7.52 3.22
N ASN A 142 13.91 -6.65 3.51
CA ASN A 142 13.61 -6.16 4.84
C ASN A 142 12.16 -6.55 5.16
N GLN A 143 11.92 -7.13 6.32
CA GLN A 143 10.58 -7.54 6.76
C GLN A 143 10.25 -6.90 8.11
N LYS A 144 9.00 -6.48 8.25
CA LYS A 144 8.39 -6.08 9.52
C LYS A 144 7.09 -6.81 9.75
N GLN A 145 6.84 -7.16 11.01
CA GLN A 145 5.62 -7.83 11.45
C GLN A 145 5.05 -7.09 12.66
N PHE A 146 3.73 -7.06 12.81
CA PHE A 146 3.05 -6.54 14.00
C PHE A 146 1.62 -7.07 14.07
N SER A 147 0.98 -7.03 15.26
CA SER A 147 -0.35 -7.60 15.47
C SER A 147 -1.27 -6.76 16.34
N TYR A 148 -2.58 -6.95 16.16
CA TYR A 148 -3.66 -6.35 16.94
C TYR A 148 -4.69 -7.42 17.32
N ALA A 149 -5.00 -7.59 18.60
CA ALA A 149 -6.17 -8.37 19.02
C ALA A 149 -7.34 -7.44 19.36
N LEU A 150 -8.46 -7.65 18.69
CA LEU A 150 -9.68 -6.86 18.77
C LEU A 150 -10.81 -7.71 19.36
N HIS A 151 -11.58 -7.12 20.27
CA HIS A 151 -12.71 -7.79 20.90
C HIS A 151 -14.02 -7.12 20.51
N TYR A 152 -14.85 -7.86 19.79
CA TYR A 152 -16.17 -7.46 19.34
C TYR A 152 -17.25 -8.07 20.23
N ALA A 153 -18.31 -7.32 20.55
CA ALA A 153 -19.38 -7.79 21.42
C ALA A 153 -20.76 -7.45 20.88
N CYS A 154 -21.72 -8.35 21.14
CA CYS A 154 -23.13 -8.22 20.80
C CYS A 154 -23.95 -8.36 22.11
N GLY A 155 -24.32 -7.24 22.74
CA GLY A 155 -25.12 -7.25 23.97
C GLY A 155 -24.55 -8.16 25.08
N LYS A 156 -25.35 -9.16 25.51
CA LYS A 156 -24.99 -10.16 26.53
C LYS A 156 -24.37 -11.45 25.93
N GLU A 157 -24.26 -11.56 24.62
CA GLU A 157 -23.71 -12.75 23.96
C GLU A 157 -22.20 -12.85 24.15
N LYS A 158 -21.67 -14.06 23.91
CA LYS A 158 -20.23 -14.31 23.88
C LYS A 158 -19.58 -13.41 22.83
N GLY A 159 -18.55 -12.68 23.23
CA GLY A 159 -17.79 -11.81 22.34
C GLY A 159 -17.00 -12.59 21.29
N LEU A 160 -16.68 -11.91 20.19
CA LEU A 160 -15.87 -12.39 19.09
C LEU A 160 -14.46 -11.79 19.20
N GLY A 161 -13.45 -12.64 19.35
CA GLY A 161 -12.03 -12.25 19.28
C GLY A 161 -11.52 -12.30 17.85
N ILE A 162 -10.86 -11.23 17.41
CA ILE A 162 -10.33 -11.10 16.05
C ILE A 162 -8.89 -10.59 16.14
N ILE A 163 -7.95 -11.37 15.62
CA ILE A 163 -6.53 -11.04 15.64
C ILE A 163 -6.10 -10.66 14.22
N TYR A 164 -5.60 -9.45 14.03
CA TYR A 164 -4.98 -8.99 12.79
C TYR A 164 -3.47 -9.10 12.91
N ASN A 165 -2.83 -9.83 12.01
CA ASN A 165 -1.39 -9.90 11.88
C ASN A 165 -0.99 -9.23 10.58
N PHE A 166 -0.14 -8.21 10.65
CA PHE A 166 0.40 -7.53 9.49
C PHE A 166 1.84 -7.94 9.27
N THR A 167 2.19 -8.19 8.03
CA THR A 167 3.56 -8.47 7.59
C THR A 167 3.83 -7.67 6.32
N VAL A 168 4.85 -6.83 6.34
CA VAL A 168 5.37 -6.18 5.14
C VAL A 168 6.75 -6.71 4.83
N THR A 169 6.96 -7.19 3.61
CA THR A 169 8.27 -7.64 3.12
C THR A 169 8.67 -6.75 1.95
N GLN A 170 9.68 -5.92 2.14
CA GLN A 170 10.31 -5.12 1.09
C GLN A 170 11.44 -5.92 0.44
N MET A 171 11.24 -6.35 -0.81
CA MET A 171 12.28 -6.92 -1.66
C MET A 171 13.02 -5.83 -2.41
N ILE A 172 14.34 -5.79 -2.27
CA ILE A 172 15.20 -4.75 -2.83
C ILE A 172 15.90 -5.29 -4.07
N ILE A 173 15.28 -5.09 -5.23
CA ILE A 173 15.77 -5.56 -6.53
C ILE A 173 16.14 -4.34 -7.39
N PRO A 174 17.43 -3.94 -7.47
CA PRO A 174 17.83 -2.67 -8.07
C PRO A 174 17.47 -2.49 -9.56
N ARG A 175 17.53 -3.58 -10.32
CA ARG A 175 17.25 -3.60 -11.77
C ARG A 175 15.79 -3.99 -12.00
N SER A 176 14.96 -3.00 -12.30
CA SER A 176 13.52 -3.21 -12.50
C SER A 176 13.16 -3.97 -13.76
N GLU A 177 14.07 -4.00 -14.73
CA GLU A 177 13.96 -4.77 -15.97
C GLU A 177 13.83 -6.28 -15.65
N ASN A 178 14.40 -6.71 -14.53
CA ASN A 178 14.38 -8.11 -14.10
C ASN A 178 13.13 -8.47 -13.29
N TRP A 179 12.35 -7.50 -12.79
CA TRP A 179 11.24 -7.78 -11.87
C TRP A 179 10.21 -8.77 -12.42
N PRO A 180 9.74 -8.64 -13.68
CA PRO A 180 8.76 -9.60 -14.22
C PRO A 180 9.31 -11.02 -14.25
N ARG A 181 10.49 -11.23 -14.83
CA ARG A 181 11.14 -12.55 -14.92
C ARG A 181 11.41 -13.19 -13.56
N LEU A 182 11.70 -12.37 -12.54
CA LEU A 182 11.96 -12.87 -11.19
C LEU A 182 10.68 -13.24 -10.44
N LEU A 183 9.51 -12.72 -10.84
CA LEU A 183 8.30 -12.83 -10.04
C LEU A 183 7.88 -14.28 -9.81
N SER A 184 7.75 -15.06 -10.88
CA SER A 184 7.41 -16.49 -10.82
C SER A 184 8.48 -17.32 -10.11
N ARG A 185 9.76 -16.92 -10.21
CA ARG A 185 10.89 -17.59 -9.54
C ARG A 185 10.91 -17.34 -8.04
N ILE A 186 10.54 -16.14 -7.60
CA ILE A 186 10.50 -15.73 -6.19
C ILE A 186 9.28 -16.34 -5.49
N PHE A 187 8.12 -16.30 -6.15
CA PHE A 187 6.87 -16.82 -5.62
C PHE A 187 6.59 -18.22 -6.20
N SER A 188 7.54 -19.14 -6.02
CA SER A 188 7.36 -20.54 -6.46
C SER A 188 6.64 -21.41 -5.43
N GLY A 189 6.47 -20.93 -4.19
CA GLY A 189 6.03 -21.75 -3.04
C GLY A 189 7.15 -22.51 -2.33
N THR A 190 8.33 -22.64 -2.97
CA THR A 190 9.49 -23.38 -2.44
C THR A 190 10.62 -22.48 -1.99
N ARG A 191 10.62 -21.21 -2.42
CA ARG A 191 11.63 -20.21 -2.06
C ARG A 191 11.56 -19.88 -0.58
N LYS A 192 12.71 -19.90 0.09
CA LYS A 192 12.85 -19.50 1.49
C LYS A 192 13.44 -18.10 1.61
N LEU A 193 12.92 -17.34 2.56
CA LEU A 193 13.59 -16.13 3.04
C LEU A 193 14.77 -16.56 3.91
N GLU A 194 16.01 -16.25 3.53
CA GLU A 194 17.15 -16.52 4.40
C GLU A 194 17.29 -15.38 5.40
N LYS A 195 17.13 -15.68 6.68
CA LYS A 195 17.19 -14.72 7.78
C LYS A 195 18.62 -14.61 8.28
N PHE A 196 19.08 -13.40 8.57
CA PHE A 196 20.31 -13.21 9.33
C PHE A 196 20.08 -13.54 10.81
N ASP A 197 20.72 -14.59 11.31
CA ASP A 197 20.76 -14.90 12.74
C ASP A 197 21.89 -14.10 13.40
N THR A 198 21.53 -13.12 14.22
CA THR A 198 22.49 -12.27 14.94
C THR A 198 23.34 -13.04 15.93
N ASN A 199 22.81 -14.12 16.52
CA ASN A 199 23.50 -14.89 17.57
C ASN A 199 24.61 -15.74 16.95
N ASN A 200 24.29 -16.41 15.84
CA ASN A 200 25.23 -17.30 15.15
C ASN A 200 26.01 -16.59 14.03
N LYS A 201 25.68 -15.33 13.70
CA LYS A 201 26.24 -14.56 12.57
C LYS A 201 26.14 -15.30 11.23
N THR A 202 25.12 -16.15 11.07
CA THR A 202 24.91 -16.98 9.89
C THR A 202 23.52 -16.75 9.31
N TYR A 203 23.33 -17.11 8.05
CA TYR A 203 22.01 -17.10 7.42
C TYR A 203 21.32 -18.43 7.64
N VAL A 204 20.12 -18.37 8.24
CA VAL A 204 19.29 -19.55 8.49
C VAL A 204 18.06 -19.52 7.59
N PRO A 205 17.61 -20.68 7.07
CA PRO A 205 16.40 -20.73 6.25
C PRO A 205 15.17 -20.35 7.09
N GLY A 206 14.47 -19.30 6.67
CA GLY A 206 13.21 -18.82 7.27
C GLY A 206 11.98 -19.42 6.60
N LYS A 207 10.86 -18.68 6.66
CA LYS A 207 9.58 -19.11 6.08
C LYS A 207 9.64 -19.19 4.55
N ASN A 208 8.87 -20.13 3.99
CA ASN A 208 8.65 -20.19 2.56
C ASN A 208 7.81 -18.99 2.11
N LEU A 209 8.15 -18.42 0.95
CA LEU A 209 7.29 -17.50 0.22
C LEU A 209 6.12 -18.26 -0.40
N PRO A 210 4.93 -17.65 -0.51
CA PRO A 210 3.78 -18.30 -1.14
C PRO A 210 4.02 -18.54 -2.63
N ASN A 211 3.22 -19.41 -3.24
CA ASN A 211 3.20 -19.53 -4.68
C ASN A 211 2.51 -18.30 -5.30
N LEU A 212 2.92 -17.87 -6.48
CA LEU A 212 2.33 -16.75 -7.20
C LEU A 212 0.84 -16.97 -7.44
N CYS A 213 0.40 -18.22 -7.63
CA CYS A 213 -1.00 -18.61 -7.72
C CYS A 213 -1.83 -18.17 -6.50
N ASP A 214 -1.24 -18.21 -5.30
CA ASP A 214 -1.92 -17.88 -4.04
C ASP A 214 -2.06 -16.36 -3.82
N ILE A 215 -1.28 -15.55 -4.54
CA ILE A 215 -1.34 -14.09 -4.45
C ILE A 215 -2.44 -13.57 -5.37
N ARG A 216 -3.59 -13.20 -4.81
CA ARG A 216 -4.77 -12.81 -5.60
C ARG A 216 -4.77 -11.35 -6.03
N THR A 217 -4.12 -10.46 -5.28
CA THR A 217 -4.17 -9.01 -5.55
C THR A 217 -2.79 -8.45 -5.87
N MET A 218 -2.70 -7.67 -6.95
CA MET A 218 -1.56 -6.82 -7.25
C MET A 218 -1.97 -5.35 -7.25
N VAL A 219 -1.16 -4.49 -6.60
CA VAL A 219 -1.29 -3.03 -6.61
C VAL A 219 -0.11 -2.44 -7.37
N CYS A 220 -0.38 -1.67 -8.42
CA CYS A 220 0.64 -1.00 -9.22
C CYS A 220 0.45 0.52 -9.19
N SER A 221 1.41 1.20 -8.56
CA SER A 221 1.50 2.66 -8.49
C SER A 221 2.79 3.17 -9.17
N LEU A 222 3.31 2.39 -10.12
CA LEU A 222 4.52 2.76 -10.85
C LEU A 222 4.25 3.93 -11.79
N GLY A 223 5.22 4.85 -11.81
CA GLY A 223 5.25 5.95 -12.75
C GLY A 223 6.56 6.70 -12.67
N SER A 224 6.85 7.48 -13.71
CA SER A 224 8.03 8.34 -13.76
C SER A 224 7.65 9.81 -13.82
N THR A 225 8.57 10.66 -13.39
CA THR A 225 8.47 12.11 -13.59
C THR A 225 9.52 12.54 -14.60
N SER A 226 9.29 13.66 -15.31
CA SER A 226 10.27 14.17 -16.28
C SER A 226 11.65 14.43 -15.65
N ALA A 227 11.68 14.82 -14.37
CA ALA A 227 12.93 15.00 -13.63
C ALA A 227 13.67 13.67 -13.40
N ARG A 228 12.93 12.59 -13.10
CA ARG A 228 13.51 11.25 -12.95
C ARG A 228 14.04 10.70 -14.27
N VAL A 229 13.33 10.87 -15.38
CA VAL A 229 13.82 10.46 -16.72
C VAL A 229 15.15 11.11 -17.06
N ARG A 230 15.28 12.43 -16.87
CA ARG A 230 16.54 13.12 -17.12
C ARG A 230 17.69 12.59 -16.27
N LYS A 231 17.40 12.18 -15.03
CA LYS A 231 18.41 11.66 -14.10
C LYS A 231 18.80 10.21 -14.40
N THR A 232 17.85 9.37 -14.80
CA THR A 232 18.07 7.92 -14.97
C THR A 232 18.31 7.50 -16.42
N GLN A 233 18.06 8.37 -17.39
CA GLN A 233 18.09 8.05 -18.83
C GLN A 233 17.17 6.87 -19.22
N VAL A 234 16.18 6.57 -18.39
CA VAL A 234 15.17 5.54 -18.64
C VAL A 234 13.94 6.23 -19.22
N PRO A 235 13.42 5.82 -20.40
CA PRO A 235 12.23 6.42 -20.99
C PRO A 235 11.02 6.37 -20.05
N ASN A 236 10.14 7.38 -20.12
CA ASN A 236 8.87 7.36 -19.38
C ASN A 236 8.05 6.11 -19.72
N SER A 237 8.02 5.73 -21.01
CA SER A 237 7.30 4.55 -21.50
C SER A 237 7.72 3.24 -20.81
N PHE A 238 8.96 3.14 -20.33
CA PHE A 238 9.37 1.97 -19.57
C PHE A 238 8.63 1.85 -18.23
N ALA A 239 8.58 2.94 -17.45
CA ALA A 239 7.95 2.94 -16.13
C ALA A 239 6.42 3.10 -16.18
N ASP A 240 5.91 3.79 -17.20
CA ASP A 240 4.48 4.12 -17.33
C ASP A 240 3.68 3.10 -18.15
N TYR A 241 4.34 2.22 -18.93
CA TYR A 241 3.70 1.21 -19.76
C TYR A 241 4.39 -0.16 -19.68
N TYR A 242 5.63 -0.28 -20.17
CA TYR A 242 6.29 -1.58 -20.38
C TYR A 242 6.37 -2.41 -19.09
N LEU A 243 6.94 -1.83 -18.03
CA LEU A 243 7.13 -2.53 -16.76
C LEU A 243 5.79 -2.90 -16.10
N PRO A 244 4.81 -1.99 -15.91
CA PRO A 244 3.50 -2.35 -15.41
C PRO A 244 2.81 -3.46 -16.21
N PHE A 245 2.86 -3.40 -17.54
CA PHE A 245 2.22 -4.37 -18.41
C PHE A 245 2.87 -5.75 -18.31
N THR A 246 4.20 -5.84 -18.43
CA THR A 246 4.90 -7.14 -18.31
C THR A 246 4.77 -7.73 -16.91
N LEU A 247 4.74 -6.91 -15.85
CA LEU A 247 4.41 -7.39 -14.50
C LEU A 247 3.01 -7.98 -14.42
N ALA A 248 2.03 -7.33 -15.06
CA ALA A 248 0.66 -7.84 -15.12
C ALA A 248 0.59 -9.17 -15.88
N GLN A 249 1.27 -9.30 -17.02
CA GLN A 249 1.34 -10.55 -17.78
C GLN A 249 1.85 -11.71 -16.93
N GLU A 250 2.96 -11.53 -16.21
CA GLU A 250 3.52 -12.55 -15.32
C GLU A 250 2.62 -12.83 -14.10
N PHE A 251 1.99 -11.80 -13.55
CA PHE A 251 1.07 -11.92 -12.41
C PHE A 251 -0.22 -12.67 -12.77
N THR A 252 -0.71 -12.54 -14.00
CA THR A 252 -1.90 -13.26 -14.51
C THR A 252 -1.62 -14.72 -14.82
N ASN A 253 -0.99 -15.44 -13.89
CA ASN A 253 -0.73 -16.87 -14.02
C ASN A 253 -1.99 -17.73 -13.77
N THR A 254 -3.03 -17.17 -13.14
CA THR A 254 -4.36 -17.75 -12.95
C THR A 254 -5.45 -16.72 -13.26
N THR A 255 -6.71 -17.14 -13.32
CA THR A 255 -7.85 -16.25 -13.62
C THR A 255 -8.44 -15.55 -12.39
N ASP A 256 -8.25 -16.07 -11.18
CA ASP A 256 -8.73 -15.47 -9.90
C ASP A 256 -7.80 -14.35 -9.41
N LYS A 257 -7.42 -13.44 -10.32
CA LYS A 257 -6.49 -12.33 -10.06
C LYS A 257 -7.20 -10.99 -10.12
N LYS A 258 -6.81 -10.11 -9.20
CA LYS A 258 -7.23 -8.72 -9.10
C LYS A 258 -6.05 -7.80 -9.30
N LEU A 259 -6.19 -6.82 -10.18
CA LEU A 259 -5.19 -5.77 -10.41
C LEU A 259 -5.79 -4.40 -10.09
N VAL A 260 -5.17 -3.67 -9.17
CA VAL A 260 -5.44 -2.24 -8.93
C VAL A 260 -4.27 -1.44 -9.52
N VAL A 261 -4.53 -0.64 -10.55
CA VAL A 261 -3.53 0.19 -11.21
C VAL A 261 -3.90 1.67 -11.09
N ILE A 262 -2.90 2.50 -10.77
CA ILE A 262 -3.05 3.96 -10.73
C ILE A 262 -2.44 4.54 -12.00
N THR A 263 -3.26 5.20 -12.81
CA THR A 263 -2.85 5.83 -14.07
C THR A 263 -2.93 7.35 -13.92
N ALA A 264 -3.71 8.02 -14.78
CA ALA A 264 -3.95 9.45 -14.76
C ALA A 264 -5.33 9.71 -15.36
N PHE A 265 -5.92 10.86 -15.04
CA PHE A 265 -7.07 11.36 -15.78
C PHE A 265 -6.75 11.35 -17.28
N ASN A 266 -7.71 10.95 -18.09
CA ASN A 266 -7.48 10.82 -19.53
C ASN A 266 -8.78 11.05 -20.29
N ASN A 267 -8.66 11.65 -21.47
CA ASN A 267 -9.73 11.80 -22.44
C ASN A 267 -9.15 11.67 -23.86
N ASP A 268 -10.03 11.47 -24.85
CA ASP A 268 -9.63 11.21 -26.23
C ASP A 268 -8.82 12.35 -26.87
N PHE A 269 -9.04 13.58 -26.43
CA PHE A 269 -8.27 14.73 -26.92
C PHE A 269 -6.84 14.70 -26.37
N LEU A 270 -6.68 14.54 -25.05
CA LEU A 270 -5.39 14.51 -24.39
C LEU A 270 -4.54 13.32 -24.83
N SER A 271 -5.15 12.16 -25.03
CA SER A 271 -4.45 10.96 -25.51
C SER A 271 -3.96 11.10 -26.96
N LYS A 272 -4.61 11.92 -27.79
CA LYS A 272 -4.16 12.23 -29.16
C LYS A 272 -3.06 13.29 -29.19
N THR A 273 -3.14 14.29 -28.30
CA THR A 273 -2.22 15.45 -28.32
C THR A 273 -0.95 15.22 -27.52
N PHE A 274 -1.00 14.48 -26.40
CA PHE A 274 0.12 14.36 -25.47
C PHE A 274 0.56 12.90 -25.29
N GLU A 275 1.84 12.64 -25.53
CA GLU A 275 2.45 11.31 -25.45
C GLU A 275 2.25 10.63 -24.07
N TYR A 276 2.28 11.41 -22.99
CA TYR A 276 2.08 10.90 -21.63
C TYR A 276 0.70 10.24 -21.47
N PHE A 277 -0.36 10.94 -21.85
CA PHE A 277 -1.73 10.44 -21.77
C PHE A 277 -1.97 9.32 -22.78
N ARG A 278 -1.35 9.39 -23.96
CA ARG A 278 -1.37 8.29 -24.95
C ARG A 278 -0.79 7.00 -24.38
N THR A 279 0.35 7.10 -23.70
CA THR A 279 1.03 5.94 -23.10
C THR A 279 0.20 5.31 -21.99
N LYS A 280 -0.42 6.12 -21.13
CA LYS A 280 -1.33 5.63 -20.09
C LYS A 280 -2.60 5.02 -20.68
N ALA A 281 -3.21 5.64 -21.70
CA ALA A 281 -4.35 5.05 -22.41
C ALA A 281 -4.02 3.68 -22.98
N LYS A 282 -2.84 3.56 -23.61
CA LYS A 282 -2.37 2.30 -24.16
C LYS A 282 -2.21 1.23 -23.08
N LEU A 283 -1.65 1.58 -21.92
CA LEU A 283 -1.56 0.64 -20.79
C LEU A 283 -2.95 0.15 -20.37
N GLU A 284 -3.92 1.05 -20.24
CA GLU A 284 -5.27 0.70 -19.80
C GLU A 284 -5.96 -0.26 -20.78
N ASN A 285 -5.87 0.01 -22.08
CA ASN A 285 -6.44 -0.86 -23.12
C ASN A 285 -5.73 -2.22 -23.16
N ASP A 286 -4.39 -2.24 -23.14
CA ASP A 286 -3.63 -3.49 -23.22
C ASP A 286 -3.85 -4.35 -21.97
N LEU A 287 -4.05 -3.76 -20.78
CA LEU A 287 -4.41 -4.50 -19.57
C LEU A 287 -5.80 -5.15 -19.65
N ASP A 288 -6.73 -4.57 -20.39
CA ASP A 288 -8.07 -5.14 -20.57
C ASP A 288 -8.09 -6.22 -21.67
N GLU A 289 -7.38 -5.99 -22.77
CA GLU A 289 -7.51 -6.80 -23.99
C GLU A 289 -6.37 -7.81 -24.21
N SER A 290 -5.14 -7.50 -23.76
CA SER A 290 -3.91 -8.17 -24.22
C SER A 290 -3.23 -9.04 -23.17
N LEU A 291 -3.86 -9.25 -22.00
CA LEU A 291 -3.32 -10.15 -20.97
C LEU A 291 -3.51 -11.63 -21.37
N PRO A 292 -2.53 -12.50 -21.06
CA PRO A 292 -2.59 -13.92 -21.44
C PRO A 292 -3.76 -14.65 -20.76
N ASN A 293 -4.05 -14.30 -19.50
CA ASN A 293 -5.26 -14.71 -18.80
C ASN A 293 -6.04 -13.46 -18.40
N LYS A 294 -7.36 -13.47 -18.61
CA LYS A 294 -8.21 -12.37 -18.16
C LYS A 294 -8.21 -12.28 -16.64
N LEU A 295 -8.05 -11.06 -16.14
CA LEU A 295 -8.22 -10.75 -14.73
C LEU A 295 -9.68 -10.97 -14.33
N LYS A 296 -9.90 -11.47 -13.12
CA LYS A 296 -11.23 -11.48 -12.52
C LYS A 296 -11.72 -10.07 -12.24
N GLU A 297 -10.81 -9.19 -11.84
CA GLU A 297 -11.12 -7.79 -11.55
C GLU A 297 -9.94 -6.89 -11.93
N LEU A 298 -10.20 -5.89 -12.77
CA LEU A 298 -9.26 -4.83 -13.13
C LEU A 298 -9.83 -3.50 -12.64
N VAL A 299 -9.14 -2.86 -11.70
CA VAL A 299 -9.50 -1.54 -11.16
C VAL A 299 -8.48 -0.52 -11.63
N ILE A 300 -8.93 0.46 -12.40
CA ILE A 300 -8.11 1.55 -12.94
C ILE A 300 -8.51 2.83 -12.22
N LEU A 301 -7.59 3.38 -11.42
CA LEU A 301 -7.76 4.70 -10.82
C LEU A 301 -7.19 5.74 -11.78
N ARG A 302 -8.04 6.68 -12.20
CA ARG A 302 -7.67 7.83 -13.06
C ARG A 302 -7.66 9.13 -12.24
N PRO A 303 -6.65 9.35 -11.37
CA PRO A 303 -6.57 10.58 -10.60
C PRO A 303 -6.22 11.78 -11.49
N GLY A 304 -6.81 12.92 -11.15
CA GLY A 304 -6.50 14.22 -11.72
C GLY A 304 -5.16 14.74 -11.20
N PRO A 305 -4.88 16.04 -11.40
CA PRO A 305 -3.77 16.70 -10.74
C PRO A 305 -3.80 16.46 -9.22
N MET A 306 -2.75 15.87 -8.68
CA MET A 306 -2.76 15.45 -7.27
C MET A 306 -2.26 16.53 -6.33
N CYS A 307 -3.02 16.78 -5.26
CA CYS A 307 -2.62 17.69 -4.18
C CYS A 307 -1.82 16.92 -3.14
N GLY A 308 -0.53 17.17 -3.07
CA GLY A 308 0.39 16.55 -2.14
C GLY A 308 1.81 16.97 -2.43
N GLN A 309 2.72 16.68 -1.50
CA GLN A 309 4.12 17.08 -1.63
C GLN A 309 4.99 15.85 -1.85
N HIS A 310 5.74 15.82 -2.96
CA HIS A 310 6.88 14.91 -3.06
C HIS A 310 8.00 15.40 -2.13
N GLY A 311 8.65 14.46 -1.44
CA GLY A 311 9.74 14.76 -0.52
C GLY A 311 9.26 14.93 0.93
N ASN A 312 10.15 15.45 1.77
CA ASN A 312 9.81 15.69 3.18
C ASN A 312 9.18 17.09 3.30
N PRO A 313 8.10 17.26 4.08
CA PRO A 313 7.55 18.58 4.34
C PRO A 313 8.63 19.46 4.98
N ILE A 314 8.70 20.71 4.53
CA ILE A 314 9.67 21.69 5.02
C ILE A 314 9.20 22.14 6.42
N ASN A 315 9.60 21.37 7.43
CA ASN A 315 9.33 21.67 8.83
C ASN A 315 10.51 22.47 9.40
N VAL A 316 10.50 23.77 9.13
CA VAL A 316 11.34 24.69 9.89
C VAL A 316 10.47 25.15 11.06
N GLY A 317 10.86 24.82 12.28
CA GLY A 317 10.22 25.38 13.46
C GLY A 317 10.46 26.89 13.48
N LEU A 318 9.38 27.69 13.59
CA LEU A 318 9.55 29.02 14.14
C LEU A 318 10.02 28.84 15.60
N GLY A 319 10.97 29.68 16.05
CA GLY A 319 11.64 29.55 17.34
C GLY A 319 10.68 29.37 18.53
N GLN A 320 11.23 28.98 19.68
CA GLN A 320 10.50 28.66 20.93
C GLN A 320 9.24 29.53 21.12
N GLU A 321 8.11 28.88 21.40
CA GLU A 321 6.77 29.51 21.52
C GLU A 321 6.74 30.70 22.50
N ASN A 322 7.70 30.77 23.44
CA ASN A 322 7.81 31.78 24.50
C ASN A 322 8.81 32.93 24.23
N SER A 323 9.21 33.17 22.98
CA SER A 323 10.18 34.24 22.64
C SER A 323 9.54 35.64 22.52
N ASN A 324 10.29 36.67 22.93
CA ASN A 324 9.87 38.08 22.86
C ASN A 324 9.74 38.56 21.40
N LEU A 325 8.92 39.60 21.15
CA LEU A 325 8.62 40.09 19.79
C LEU A 325 9.89 40.52 19.02
N LEU A 326 10.87 41.12 19.71
CA LEU A 326 12.17 41.50 19.13
C LEU A 326 13.03 40.28 18.77
N GLU A 327 12.99 39.23 19.59
CA GLU A 327 13.68 37.98 19.28
C GLU A 327 13.05 37.34 18.05
N LYS A 328 11.72 37.30 17.95
CA LYS A 328 11.01 36.79 16.76
C LYS A 328 11.41 37.53 15.48
N ILE A 329 11.59 38.85 15.52
CA ILE A 329 12.06 39.65 14.38
C ILE A 329 13.49 39.27 13.98
N LEU A 330 14.40 39.05 14.94
CA LEU A 330 15.78 38.63 14.67
C LEU A 330 15.88 37.17 14.18
N TYR A 331 14.96 36.30 14.61
CA TYR A 331 14.89 34.91 14.16
C TYR A 331 14.32 34.77 12.74
N TYR A 332 13.48 35.72 12.29
CA TYR A 332 12.77 35.62 11.01
C TYR A 332 13.71 35.55 9.77
N PRO A 333 14.78 36.36 9.65
CA PRO A 333 15.74 36.21 8.56
C PRO A 333 16.45 34.86 8.56
N ARG A 334 16.82 34.33 9.74
CA ARG A 334 17.44 33.00 9.86
C ARG A 334 16.46 31.90 9.46
N TYR A 335 15.21 31.99 9.92
CA TYR A 335 14.14 31.09 9.52
C TYR A 335 13.96 31.08 8.00
N LEU A 336 13.83 32.25 7.38
CA LEU A 336 13.67 32.37 5.93
C LEU A 336 14.86 31.80 5.17
N LEU A 337 16.09 31.99 5.66
CA LEU A 337 17.29 31.40 5.05
C LEU A 337 17.28 29.87 5.12
N VAL A 338 16.96 29.30 6.29
CA VAL A 338 16.86 27.84 6.46
C VAL A 338 15.74 27.28 5.59
N TYR A 339 14.58 27.93 5.60
CA TYR A 339 13.44 27.57 4.75
C TYR A 339 13.81 27.60 3.28
N LYS A 340 14.41 28.70 2.78
CA LYS A 340 14.85 28.83 1.39
C LYS A 340 15.88 27.76 1.01
N LYS A 341 16.84 27.47 1.89
CA LYS A 341 17.86 26.44 1.66
C LYS A 341 17.22 25.05 1.55
N GLN A 342 16.30 24.71 2.45
CA GLN A 342 15.57 23.45 2.40
C GLN A 342 14.66 23.37 1.16
N TYR A 343 13.96 24.45 0.83
CA TYR A 343 13.11 24.53 -0.36
C TYR A 343 13.90 24.34 -1.65
N ILE A 344 15.05 25.01 -1.79
CA ILE A 344 15.93 24.82 -2.95
C ILE A 344 16.45 23.38 -3.01
N GLY A 345 16.79 22.79 -1.87
CA GLY A 345 17.17 21.38 -1.76
C GLY A 345 16.08 20.45 -2.29
N GLU A 346 14.85 20.65 -1.87
CA GLU A 346 13.69 19.87 -2.33
C GLU A 346 13.36 20.11 -3.80
N VAL A 347 13.42 21.35 -4.30
CA VAL A 347 13.25 21.67 -5.74
C VAL A 347 14.32 20.98 -6.59
N ARG A 348 15.58 20.93 -6.14
CA ARG A 348 16.65 20.21 -6.84
C ARG A 348 16.42 18.70 -6.83
N ARG A 349 15.88 18.15 -5.74
CA ARG A 349 15.61 16.71 -5.59
C ARG A 349 14.42 16.24 -6.42
N VAL A 350 13.31 16.97 -6.36
CA VAL A 350 12.01 16.61 -6.95
C VAL A 350 11.85 17.16 -8.37
N GLY A 351 12.46 18.31 -8.66
CA GLY A 351 12.36 19.04 -9.93
C GLY A 351 11.34 20.19 -9.87
N LEU A 352 11.70 21.32 -10.47
CA LEU A 352 10.88 22.54 -10.49
C LEU A 352 9.49 22.33 -11.10
N ARG A 353 9.41 21.61 -12.24
CA ARG A 353 8.13 21.34 -12.92
C ARG A 353 7.17 20.58 -12.03
N THR A 354 7.66 19.55 -11.32
CA THR A 354 6.87 18.77 -10.38
C THR A 354 6.36 19.64 -9.23
N LYS A 355 7.22 20.48 -8.65
CA LYS A 355 6.83 21.40 -7.56
C LYS A 355 5.80 22.44 -8.00
N LEU A 356 5.94 22.98 -9.20
CA LEU A 356 4.95 23.89 -9.77
C LEU A 356 3.60 23.18 -9.96
N SER A 357 3.62 21.95 -10.47
CA SER A 357 2.40 21.13 -10.59
C SER A 357 1.73 20.86 -9.24
N GLU A 358 2.49 20.62 -8.16
CA GLU A 358 1.94 20.47 -6.80
C GLU A 358 1.24 21.75 -6.32
N ILE A 359 1.84 22.92 -6.55
CA ILE A 359 1.28 24.22 -6.18
C ILE A 359 0.01 24.51 -6.99
N ILE A 360 0.05 24.29 -8.30
CA ILE A 360 -1.11 24.49 -9.17
C ILE A 360 -2.24 23.56 -8.74
N ALA A 361 -1.97 22.26 -8.57
CA ALA A 361 -2.97 21.28 -8.14
C ALA A 361 -3.62 21.70 -6.81
N SER A 362 -2.81 22.11 -5.83
CA SER A 362 -3.31 22.57 -4.53
C SER A 362 -4.15 23.85 -4.64
N SER A 363 -3.81 24.74 -5.58
CA SER A 363 -4.52 26.00 -5.79
C SER A 363 -5.86 25.80 -6.51
N ILE A 364 -5.93 24.86 -7.45
CA ILE A 364 -7.15 24.58 -8.23
C ILE A 364 -8.10 23.59 -7.53
N TYR A 365 -7.66 22.96 -6.44
CA TYR A 365 -8.51 22.04 -5.68
C TYR A 365 -9.76 22.76 -5.17
N ARG A 366 -10.94 22.20 -5.50
CA ARG A 366 -12.26 22.77 -5.22
C ARG A 366 -12.56 24.13 -5.87
N MET A 367 -11.74 24.60 -6.82
CA MET A 367 -12.13 25.75 -7.64
C MET A 367 -13.26 25.37 -8.60
N PRO A 368 -14.29 26.22 -8.76
CA PRO A 368 -15.32 26.01 -9.77
C PRO A 368 -14.69 25.98 -11.17
N GLY A 369 -15.09 25.03 -12.01
CA GLY A 369 -14.55 24.84 -13.37
C GLY A 369 -13.28 23.98 -13.47
N SER A 370 -12.68 23.55 -12.34
CA SER A 370 -11.48 22.69 -12.33
C SER A 370 -11.67 21.30 -12.95
N ALA A 371 -12.92 20.86 -13.14
CA ALA A 371 -13.25 19.61 -13.84
C ALA A 371 -12.71 19.55 -15.27
N LEU A 372 -12.64 20.70 -15.98
CA LEU A 372 -12.07 20.78 -17.33
C LEU A 372 -10.57 20.49 -17.38
N LEU A 373 -9.87 20.64 -16.26
CA LEU A 373 -8.43 20.38 -16.10
C LEU A 373 -8.16 19.05 -15.38
N GLY A 374 -9.17 18.17 -15.28
CA GLY A 374 -9.02 16.82 -14.73
C GLY A 374 -9.40 16.66 -13.26
N TYR A 375 -10.04 17.65 -12.62
CA TYR A 375 -10.45 17.64 -11.20
C TYR A 375 -9.33 17.26 -10.22
N ALA A 376 -8.72 18.25 -9.58
CA ALA A 376 -7.64 17.99 -8.64
C ALA A 376 -8.12 17.18 -7.43
N VAL A 377 -7.30 16.25 -6.95
CA VAL A 377 -7.65 15.35 -5.85
C VAL A 377 -6.49 15.18 -4.87
N PRO A 378 -6.72 15.14 -3.54
CA PRO A 378 -5.65 14.88 -2.58
C PRO A 378 -5.04 13.49 -2.75
N VAL A 379 -3.70 13.40 -2.64
CA VAL A 379 -2.98 12.12 -2.70
C VAL A 379 -3.50 11.13 -1.67
N SER A 380 -3.77 11.59 -0.45
CA SER A 380 -4.28 10.76 0.64
C SER A 380 -5.59 10.05 0.28
N LYS A 381 -6.47 10.71 -0.49
CA LYS A 381 -7.72 10.12 -0.98
C LYS A 381 -7.48 9.08 -2.07
N VAL A 382 -6.59 9.36 -3.03
CA VAL A 382 -6.19 8.38 -4.05
C VAL A 382 -5.58 7.14 -3.40
N SER A 383 -4.69 7.34 -2.42
CA SER A 383 -4.08 6.27 -1.62
C SER A 383 -5.11 5.47 -0.83
N TYR A 384 -6.12 6.12 -0.25
CA TYR A 384 -7.21 5.45 0.48
C TYR A 384 -8.04 4.56 -0.44
N VAL A 385 -8.46 5.08 -1.59
CA VAL A 385 -9.25 4.31 -2.57
C VAL A 385 -8.44 3.16 -3.17
N ALA A 386 -7.15 3.36 -3.47
CA ALA A 386 -6.27 2.30 -3.93
C ALA A 386 -6.19 1.13 -2.94
N SER A 387 -6.02 1.45 -1.64
CA SER A 387 -5.99 0.43 -0.59
C SER A 387 -7.35 -0.24 -0.39
N LEU A 388 -8.45 0.51 -0.54
CA LEU A 388 -9.81 0.00 -0.38
C LEU A 388 -10.11 -1.01 -1.45
N MET A 389 -9.85 -0.65 -2.70
CA MET A 389 -10.03 -1.53 -3.85
C MET A 389 -9.10 -2.75 -3.74
N ALA A 390 -7.91 -2.64 -3.15
CA ALA A 390 -7.03 -3.79 -2.97
C ALA A 390 -7.56 -4.85 -1.98
N ILE A 391 -8.32 -4.44 -0.95
CA ILE A 391 -8.84 -5.36 0.08
C ILE A 391 -10.31 -5.74 -0.12
N GLU A 392 -11.09 -4.91 -0.81
CA GLU A 392 -12.51 -5.11 -0.97
C GLU A 392 -12.81 -6.23 -1.97
N ARG A 393 -13.69 -7.14 -1.56
CA ARG A 393 -14.23 -8.21 -2.40
C ARG A 393 -15.60 -7.75 -2.91
N LYS A 394 -15.73 -7.51 -4.22
CA LYS A 394 -17.05 -7.34 -4.82
C LYS A 394 -17.83 -8.66 -4.73
N SER A 395 -19.13 -8.56 -4.47
CA SER A 395 -20.00 -9.71 -4.22
C SER A 395 -20.07 -10.68 -5.41
N LYS A 396 -20.60 -11.88 -5.18
CA LYS A 396 -20.72 -13.03 -6.10
C LYS A 396 -21.62 -12.78 -7.34
N GLU A 397 -21.62 -11.59 -7.92
CA GLU A 397 -22.27 -11.36 -9.22
C GLU A 397 -21.28 -11.58 -10.35
N ALA A 398 -21.67 -12.45 -11.29
CA ALA A 398 -20.90 -12.79 -12.47
C ALA A 398 -20.55 -11.56 -13.31
N GLY A 399 -19.25 -11.35 -13.51
CA GLY A 399 -18.71 -10.51 -14.58
C GLY A 399 -17.26 -10.12 -14.29
N PRO A 400 -16.33 -10.25 -15.26
CA PRO A 400 -15.10 -9.46 -15.23
C PRO A 400 -15.52 -8.01 -15.52
N LYS A 401 -15.64 -7.21 -14.47
CA LYS A 401 -16.06 -5.81 -14.54
C LYS A 401 -14.82 -4.94 -14.44
N LEU A 402 -14.20 -4.60 -15.56
CA LEU A 402 -13.28 -3.46 -15.61
C LEU A 402 -13.96 -2.29 -14.87
N GLU A 403 -13.33 -1.81 -13.81
CA GLU A 403 -13.80 -0.67 -13.05
C GLU A 403 -12.84 0.49 -13.23
N VAL A 404 -13.35 1.58 -13.81
CA VAL A 404 -12.60 2.82 -13.94
C VAL A 404 -13.14 3.81 -12.91
N ILE A 405 -12.30 4.22 -11.96
CA ILE A 405 -12.65 5.20 -10.92
C ILE A 405 -12.00 6.54 -11.27
N SER A 406 -12.85 7.50 -11.63
CA SER A 406 -12.46 8.88 -11.95
C SER A 406 -12.04 9.67 -10.71
N SER A 407 -11.39 10.80 -10.94
CA SER A 407 -10.89 11.69 -9.86
C SER A 407 -12.01 12.22 -8.97
N TYR A 408 -13.19 12.50 -9.53
CA TYR A 408 -14.37 12.90 -8.77
C TYR A 408 -14.89 11.76 -7.88
N GLN A 409 -14.99 10.54 -8.43
CA GLN A 409 -15.41 9.37 -7.64
C GLN A 409 -14.41 9.07 -6.51
N ILE A 410 -13.10 9.23 -6.75
CA ILE A 410 -12.08 9.10 -5.71
C ILE A 410 -12.35 10.06 -4.56
N ASP A 411 -12.66 11.32 -4.87
CA ASP A 411 -12.91 12.35 -3.85
C ASP A 411 -14.22 12.12 -3.07
N MET A 412 -15.20 11.44 -3.67
CA MET A 412 -16.46 11.08 -3.04
C MET A 412 -16.39 9.81 -2.19
N ILE A 413 -15.55 8.83 -2.56
CA ILE A 413 -15.37 7.57 -1.82
C ILE A 413 -14.59 7.78 -0.52
N ALA A 414 -13.58 8.66 -0.56
CA ALA A 414 -12.66 8.93 0.56
C ALA A 414 -13.06 10.18 1.36
#